data_AF-A0A2G6HLF7-F1
#
_entry.id   AF-A0A2G6HLF7-F1
#
_cell.length_a   1.000
_cell.length_b   1.000
_cell.length_c   1.000
_cell.angle_alpha   90.00
_cell.angle_beta   90.00
_cell.angle_gamma   90.00
#
_symmetry.space_group_name_H-M   'P 1'
#
loop_
_entity.id
_entity.type
_entity.pdbx_description
1 polymer ?
#
loop_
_entity_poly.entity_id
_entity_poly.type
_entity_poly.pdbx_seq_one_letter_code
_entity_poly.pdbx_strand_id
1 'polypeptide(L)'
;VFIENIERATIAAANALLKHLEEPLPNRYIVATTSSPDDVLQTLHSRALTIAMSPVDEYELTTELIKTYDLSQPQAQTIARMSS
;
A
#
# COMPACT_ATOMS: atom_id res chain seq x y z
N VAL A 1 0.92 -7.70 -12.75
CA VAL A 1 -0.41 -7.87 -12.10
C VAL A 1 -0.43 -6.99 -10.88
N PHE A 2 -1.49 -6.21 -10.69
CA PHE A 2 -1.66 -5.34 -9.53
C PHE A 2 -2.88 -5.81 -8.74
N ILE A 3 -2.73 -5.96 -7.42
CA ILE A 3 -3.80 -6.44 -6.53
C ILE A 3 -3.92 -5.45 -5.38
N GLU A 4 -5.10 -4.89 -5.19
CA GLU A 4 -5.37 -3.98 -4.09
C GLU A 4 -5.94 -4.74 -2.90
N ASN A 5 -5.56 -4.32 -1.68
CA ASN A 5 -6.15 -4.80 -0.43
C ASN A 5 -6.08 -6.34 -0.31
N ILE A 6 -4.88 -6.90 -0.46
CA ILE A 6 -4.66 -8.35 -0.54
C ILE A 6 -5.12 -9.10 0.72
N GLU A 7 -5.20 -8.43 1.87
CA GLU A 7 -5.75 -8.98 3.12
C GLU A 7 -7.23 -9.41 2.98
N ARG A 8 -7.95 -8.85 2.00
CA ARG A 8 -9.36 -9.20 1.71
C ARG A 8 -9.50 -10.43 0.81
N ALA A 9 -8.39 -10.99 0.33
CA ALA A 9 -8.41 -12.18 -0.50
C ALA A 9 -9.03 -13.35 0.27
N THR A 10 -9.91 -14.11 -0.39
CA THR A 10 -10.35 -15.38 0.18
C THR A 10 -9.16 -16.34 0.31
N ILE A 11 -9.23 -17.28 1.25
CA ILE A 11 -8.20 -18.30 1.43
C ILE A 11 -7.91 -19.04 0.11
N ALA A 12 -8.95 -19.35 -0.67
CA ALA A 12 -8.80 -20.01 -1.97
C ALA A 12 -8.02 -19.15 -2.97
N ALA A 13 -8.32 -17.84 -3.05
CA ALA A 13 -7.62 -16.92 -3.92
C ALA A 13 -6.16 -16.73 -3.51
N ALA A 14 -5.90 -16.57 -2.21
CA ALA A 14 -4.55 -16.44 -1.69
C ALA A 14 -3.69 -17.70 -1.94
N ASN A 15 -4.28 -18.88 -1.78
CA ASN A 15 -3.60 -20.14 -2.10
C ASN A 15 -3.34 -20.32 -3.61
N ALA A 16 -4.25 -19.85 -4.47
CA ALA A 16 -4.00 -19.84 -5.91
C ALA A 16 -2.86 -18.88 -6.27
N LEU A 17 -2.78 -17.72 -5.61
CA LEU A 17 -1.69 -16.77 -5.79
C LEU A 17 -0.34 -17.35 -5.36
N LEU A 18 -0.30 -18.09 -4.24
CA LEU A 18 0.93 -18.75 -3.77
C LEU A 18 1.54 -19.68 -4.84
N LYS A 19 0.71 -20.47 -5.53
CA LYS A 19 1.20 -21.33 -6.62
C LYS A 19 1.91 -20.55 -7.72
N HIS A 20 1.43 -19.34 -8.03
CA HIS A 20 2.06 -18.46 -9.02
C HIS A 20 3.33 -17.76 -8.53
N LEU A 21 3.52 -17.63 -7.22
CA LEU A 21 4.74 -17.09 -6.61
C LEU A 21 5.83 -18.16 -6.50
N GLU A 22 5.46 -19.43 -6.30
CA GLU A 22 6.39 -20.56 -6.25
C GLU A 22 6.96 -20.91 -7.63
N GLU A 23 6.16 -20.77 -8.68
CA GLU A 23 6.58 -20.95 -10.07
C GLU A 23 6.37 -19.63 -10.84
N PRO A 24 7.24 -18.63 -10.65
CA PRO A 24 7.09 -17.34 -11.29
C PRO A 24 7.37 -17.46 -12.79
N LEU A 25 6.43 -16.98 -13.62
CA LEU A 25 6.67 -16.85 -15.04
C LEU A 25 7.75 -15.79 -15.32
N PRO A 26 8.60 -15.99 -16.34
CA PRO A 26 9.59 -15.00 -16.72
C PRO A 26 8.91 -13.67 -17.09
N ASN A 27 9.53 -12.56 -16.71
CA ASN A 27 9.07 -11.19 -16.96
C ASN A 27 7.69 -10.84 -16.38
N ARG A 28 7.21 -11.57 -15.37
CA ARG A 28 5.95 -11.27 -14.69
C ARG A 28 6.19 -10.75 -13.27
N TYR A 29 5.73 -9.52 -13.02
CA TYR A 29 5.73 -8.92 -11.69
C TYR A 29 4.32 -8.91 -11.09
N ILE A 30 4.23 -9.21 -9.80
CA ILE A 30 3.02 -9.08 -8.99
C ILE A 30 3.31 -8.01 -7.96
N VAL A 31 2.47 -6.99 -7.93
CA VAL A 31 2.50 -5.93 -6.92
C VAL A 31 1.18 -5.98 -6.18
N ALA A 32 1.23 -6.01 -4.86
CA ALA A 32 0.06 -6.04 -4.01
C ALA A 32 0.14 -4.94 -2.95
N THR A 33 -1.00 -4.34 -2.61
CA THR A 33 -1.11 -3.36 -1.52
C THR A 33 -1.92 -3.94 -0.37
N THR A 34 -1.63 -3.47 0.84
CA THR A 34 -2.41 -3.77 2.04
C THR A 34 -2.36 -2.59 2.99
N SER A 35 -3.46 -2.31 3.68
CA SER A 35 -3.50 -1.39 4.82
C SER A 35 -3.26 -2.11 6.16
N SER A 36 -3.30 -3.45 6.16
CA SER A 36 -3.21 -4.30 7.35
C SER A 36 -2.24 -5.46 7.10
N PRO A 37 -0.92 -5.22 7.16
CA PRO A 37 0.08 -6.26 6.91
C PRO A 37 -0.11 -7.52 7.76
N ASP A 38 -0.57 -7.38 9.00
CA ASP A 38 -0.80 -8.50 9.91
C ASP A 38 -1.98 -9.41 9.51
N ASP A 39 -2.92 -8.88 8.71
CA ASP A 39 -4.08 -9.64 8.21
C ASP A 39 -3.75 -10.42 6.92
N VAL A 40 -2.56 -10.21 6.34
CA VAL A 40 -2.10 -10.94 5.16
C VAL A 40 -1.52 -12.29 5.59
N LEU A 41 -1.86 -13.36 4.86
CA LEU A 41 -1.35 -14.71 5.14
C LEU A 41 0.18 -14.73 5.22
N GLN A 42 0.72 -15.28 6.31
CA GLN A 42 2.16 -15.36 6.57
C GLN A 42 2.95 -16.03 5.43
N THR A 43 2.33 -16.98 4.73
CA THR A 43 2.92 -17.69 3.58
C THR A 43 3.12 -16.81 2.34
N LEU A 44 2.31 -15.75 2.18
CA LEU A 44 2.51 -14.72 1.16
C LEU A 44 3.64 -13.79 1.57
N HIS A 45 3.65 -13.34 2.84
CA HIS A 45 4.73 -12.50 3.38
C HIS A 45 6.11 -13.11 3.20
N SER A 46 6.27 -14.41 3.44
CA SER A 46 7.59 -15.07 3.30
C SER A 46 8.10 -15.16 1.87
N ARG A 47 7.25 -14.90 0.87
CA ARG A 47 7.56 -14.96 -0.57
C ARG A 47 7.47 -13.61 -1.26
N ALA A 48 7.17 -12.54 -0.52
CA ALA A 48 7.02 -11.20 -1.03
C ALA A 48 8.12 -10.27 -0.48
N LEU A 49 8.49 -9.28 -1.26
CA LEU A 49 9.25 -8.13 -0.76
C LEU A 49 8.27 -7.10 -0.21
N THR A 50 8.34 -6.83 1.08
CA THR A 50 7.51 -5.80 1.72
C THR A 50 8.20 -4.45 1.59
N ILE A 51 7.50 -3.49 0.99
CA ILE A 51 7.91 -2.08 0.93
C ILE A 51 7.03 -1.32 1.90
N ALA A 52 7.60 -0.89 3.03
CA ALA A 52 6.88 -0.08 4.00
C ALA A 52 6.71 1.35 3.46
N MET A 53 5.45 1.79 3.34
CA MET A 53 5.12 3.16 2.99
C MET A 53 4.98 3.96 4.28
N SER A 54 5.92 4.86 4.54
CA SER A 54 5.82 5.79 5.67
C SER A 54 4.87 6.95 5.32
N PRO A 55 4.17 7.52 6.31
CA PRO A 55 3.45 8.77 6.11
C PRO A 55 4.37 9.86 5.58
N VAL A 56 3.81 10.75 4.77
CA VAL A 56 4.50 11.95 4.29
C VAL A 56 4.67 12.91 5.47
N ASP A 57 5.77 13.65 5.52
CA ASP A 57 5.98 14.70 6.52
C ASP A 57 4.83 15.72 6.46
N GLU A 58 4.26 16.08 7.61
CA GLU A 58 3.16 17.06 7.71
C GLU A 58 3.52 18.38 7.04
N TYR A 59 4.78 18.83 7.14
CA TYR A 59 5.24 20.06 6.51
C TYR A 59 5.24 19.95 4.97
N GLU A 60 5.75 18.85 4.45
CA GLU A 60 5.80 18.59 3.01
C GLU A 60 4.39 18.44 2.44
N LEU A 61 3.53 17.68 3.12
CA LEU A 61 2.13 17.50 2.76
C LEU A 61 1.36 18.82 2.82
N THR A 62 1.55 19.63 3.87
CA THR A 62 0.94 20.97 3.97
C THR A 62 1.36 21.86 2.81
N THR A 63 2.66 21.88 2.50
CA THR A 63 3.22 22.71 1.41
C THR A 63 2.63 22.31 0.06
N GLU A 64 2.54 21.02 -0.22
CA GLU A 64 1.99 20.52 -1.48
C GLU A 64 0.47 20.74 -1.57
N LEU A 65 -0.25 20.65 -0.45
CA LEU A 65 -1.68 20.95 -0.38
C LEU A 65 -1.98 22.43 -0.68
N ILE A 66 -1.19 23.36 -0.13
CA ILE A 66 -1.31 24.80 -0.45
C ILE A 66 -1.06 25.02 -1.94
N LYS A 67 0.03 24.45 -2.47
CA LYS A 67 0.46 24.66 -3.86
C LYS A 67 -0.51 24.07 -4.89
N THR A 68 -1.03 22.88 -4.62
CA THR A 68 -1.85 22.13 -5.59
C THR A 68 -3.32 22.54 -5.55
N TYR A 69 -3.83 22.89 -4.37
CA TYR A 69 -5.26 23.12 -4.15
C TYR A 69 -5.60 24.55 -3.70
N ASP A 70 -4.62 25.47 -3.69
CA ASP A 70 -4.76 26.88 -3.26
C ASP A 70 -5.42 27.04 -1.88
N LEU A 71 -5.11 26.11 -0.99
CA LEU A 71 -5.67 26.10 0.37
C LEU A 71 -4.96 27.13 1.25
N SER A 72 -5.69 27.72 2.19
CA SER A 72 -5.04 28.51 3.25
C SER A 72 -4.19 27.59 4.14
N GLN A 73 -3.10 28.13 4.69
CA GLN A 73 -2.19 27.38 5.57
C GLN A 73 -2.92 26.64 6.72
N PRO A 74 -3.89 27.24 7.44
CA PRO A 74 -4.62 26.54 8.50
C PRO A 74 -5.45 25.35 7.99
N GLN A 75 -6.03 25.46 6.79
CA GLN A 75 -6.79 24.36 6.17
C GLN A 75 -5.86 23.22 5.75
N ALA A 76 -4.75 23.55 5.09
CA ALA A 76 -3.77 22.56 4.65
C ALA A 76 -3.16 21.79 5.82
N GLN A 77 -2.80 22.48 6.93
CA GLN A 77 -2.31 21.85 8.15
C GLN A 77 -3.34 20.92 8.78
N THR A 78 -4.61 21.33 8.80
CA THR A 78 -5.68 20.50 9.36
C THR A 78 -5.84 19.21 8.57
N ILE A 79 -5.83 19.28 7.24
CA ILE A 79 -5.93 18.11 6.36
C ILE A 79 -4.68 17.23 6.48
N ALA A 80 -3.49 17.82 6.48
CA ALA A 80 -2.24 17.08 6.60
C ALA A 80 -2.21 16.24 7.89
N ARG A 81 -2.63 16.82 9.02
CA ARG A 81 -2.70 16.11 10.32
C ARG A 81 -3.75 14.99 10.35
N MET A 82 -4.81 15.07 9.54
CA MET A 82 -5.82 14.00 9.45
C MET A 82 -5.37 12.81 8.59
N SER A 83 -4.30 12.98 7.80
CA SER A 83 -3.76 11.94 6.91
C SER A 83 -2.64 11.10 7.56
N SER A 84 -2.17 11.51 8.75
CA SER A 84 -1.17 10.82 9.57
C SER A 84 -1.80 9.83 10.52
#